data_AF-A0A6L7U1U2-F1
#
_entry.id   AF-A0A6L7U1U2-F1
#
_cell.length_a   1.000
_cell.length_b   1.000
_cell.length_c   1.000
_cell.angle_alpha   90.00
_cell.angle_beta   90.00
_cell.angle_gamma   90.00
#
_symmetry.space_group_name_H-M   'P 1'
#
loop_
_entity.id
_entity.type
_entity.pdbx_description
1 polymer ?
#
loop_
_entity_poly.entity_id
_entity_poly.type
_entity_poly.pdbx_seq_one_letter_code
_entity_poly.pdbx_strand_id
1 'polypeptide(L)'
;MPSLEELVSADEIADEIARASEIAREEWEKIRVSLALCGDIGEFCGDDFMLGTISGETITREPLGSPTKSVSLYSPTYYPMYLLENLREFREKFPEKNYRTTEALYVYVELVNAAALRLGLEGTLAMGFASGYANVRTGWIVEKGLAEESAVFSEMFFSDRPKKYDWDFHWTSVRQRFGEIYEKFIAWQRSPALYLEESKSRATVKPFIV
;
A
#
# COMPACT_ATOMS: atom_id res chain seq x y z
N MET A 1 -16.93 -31.00 -20.36
CA MET A 1 -15.64 -31.49 -19.84
C MET A 1 -14.59 -30.52 -20.34
N PRO A 2 -13.78 -29.93 -19.46
CA PRO A 2 -12.70 -29.04 -19.88
C PRO A 2 -11.67 -29.80 -20.70
N SER A 3 -10.99 -29.12 -21.62
CA SER A 3 -9.93 -29.68 -22.45
C SER A 3 -8.67 -29.96 -21.62
N LEU A 4 -7.77 -30.82 -22.12
CA LEU A 4 -6.51 -31.12 -21.43
C LEU A 4 -5.62 -29.87 -21.28
N GLU A 5 -5.68 -28.95 -22.26
CA GLU A 5 -4.98 -27.67 -22.25
C GLU A 5 -5.59 -26.68 -21.24
N GLU A 6 -6.92 -26.69 -21.07
CA GLU A 6 -7.63 -25.92 -20.03
C GLU A 6 -7.31 -26.43 -18.62
N LEU A 7 -7.09 -27.74 -18.45
CA LEU A 7 -6.72 -28.32 -17.17
C LEU A 7 -5.24 -28.03 -16.82
N VAL A 8 -4.33 -28.15 -17.79
CA VAL A 8 -2.90 -27.82 -17.59
C VAL A 8 -2.70 -26.33 -17.29
N SER A 9 -3.41 -25.44 -17.99
CA SER A 9 -3.35 -24.00 -17.70
C SER A 9 -3.97 -23.61 -16.35
N ALA A 10 -5.00 -24.33 -15.88
CA ALA A 10 -5.58 -24.10 -14.56
C ALA A 10 -4.62 -24.49 -13.41
N ASP A 11 -3.90 -25.61 -13.56
CA ASP A 11 -2.92 -26.06 -12.57
C ASP A 11 -1.72 -25.09 -12.51
N GLU A 12 -1.24 -24.58 -13.65
CA GLU A 12 -0.17 -23.58 -13.71
C GLU A 12 -0.55 -22.26 -13.04
N ILE A 13 -1.81 -21.80 -13.22
CA ILE A 13 -2.35 -20.60 -12.58
C ILE A 13 -2.47 -20.81 -11.06
N ALA A 14 -2.95 -21.97 -10.62
CA ALA A 14 -3.07 -22.29 -9.21
C ALA A 14 -1.70 -22.28 -8.51
N ASP A 15 -0.68 -22.83 -9.16
CA ASP A 15 0.71 -22.81 -8.67
C ASP A 15 1.27 -21.38 -8.59
N GLU A 16 0.96 -20.52 -9.57
CA GLU A 16 1.37 -19.12 -9.55
C GLU A 16 0.72 -18.35 -8.38
N ILE A 17 -0.58 -18.54 -8.17
CA ILE A 17 -1.31 -17.94 -7.05
C ILE A 17 -0.75 -18.44 -5.71
N ALA A 18 -0.45 -19.73 -5.58
CA ALA A 18 0.13 -20.28 -4.35
C ALA A 18 1.51 -19.66 -4.05
N ARG A 19 2.39 -19.55 -5.06
CA ARG A 19 3.70 -18.90 -4.92
C ARG A 19 3.57 -17.43 -4.53
N ALA A 20 2.69 -16.68 -5.17
CA ALA A 20 2.47 -15.28 -4.83
C ALA A 20 1.88 -15.11 -3.43
N SER A 21 0.99 -16.00 -3.01
CA SER A 21 0.42 -16.00 -1.66
C SER A 21 1.49 -16.22 -0.60
N GLU A 22 2.49 -17.06 -0.86
CA GLU A 22 3.64 -17.24 0.03
C GLU A 22 4.45 -15.95 0.16
N ILE A 23 4.78 -15.31 -0.97
CA ILE A 23 5.48 -14.02 -1.00
C ILE A 23 4.70 -12.96 -0.21
N ALA A 24 3.39 -12.87 -0.42
CA ALA A 24 2.52 -11.92 0.28
C ALA A 24 2.50 -12.19 1.79
N ARG A 25 2.44 -13.45 2.21
CA ARG A 25 2.49 -13.85 3.62
C ARG A 25 3.82 -13.48 4.28
N GLU A 26 4.94 -13.71 3.60
CA GLU A 26 6.27 -13.31 4.08
C GLU A 26 6.38 -11.79 4.28
N GLU A 27 5.90 -11.00 3.32
CA GLU A 27 5.92 -9.54 3.41
C GLU A 27 4.91 -9.01 4.45
N TRP A 28 3.76 -9.68 4.60
CA TRP A 28 2.77 -9.37 5.64
C TRP A 28 3.37 -9.48 7.04
N GLU A 29 4.16 -10.52 7.30
CA GLU A 29 4.81 -10.69 8.60
C GLU A 29 5.77 -9.55 8.92
N LYS A 30 6.53 -9.08 7.91
CA LYS A 30 7.41 -7.93 8.06
C LYS A 30 6.61 -6.65 8.36
N ILE A 31 5.47 -6.46 7.68
CA ILE A 31 4.55 -5.35 7.96
C ILE A 31 4.01 -5.45 9.38
N ARG A 32 3.54 -6.63 9.82
CA ARG A 32 3.04 -6.87 11.18
C ARG A 32 4.08 -6.48 12.24
N VAL A 33 5.32 -6.92 12.08
CA VAL A 33 6.43 -6.55 12.98
C VAL A 33 6.65 -5.04 13.02
N SER A 34 6.61 -4.38 11.86
CA SER A 34 6.88 -2.96 11.76
C SER A 34 5.76 -2.07 12.32
N LEU A 35 4.52 -2.52 12.20
CA LEU A 35 3.33 -1.82 12.69
C LEU A 35 2.92 -2.25 14.09
N ALA A 36 3.74 -3.05 14.78
CA ALA A 36 3.43 -3.58 16.11
C ALA A 36 3.13 -2.50 17.17
N LEU A 37 3.60 -1.25 16.97
CA LEU A 37 3.27 -0.11 17.84
C LEU A 37 2.01 0.66 17.41
N CYS A 38 1.49 0.42 16.21
CA CYS A 38 0.21 0.93 15.73
C CYS A 38 -0.94 0.04 16.19
N GLY A 39 -0.70 -1.26 16.36
CA GLY A 39 -1.67 -2.26 16.80
C GLY A 39 -1.39 -3.64 16.22
N ASP A 40 -2.28 -4.60 16.50
CA ASP A 40 -2.21 -5.94 15.91
C ASP A 40 -3.07 -5.99 14.64
N ILE A 41 -2.44 -6.31 13.51
CA ILE A 41 -3.10 -6.46 12.22
C ILE A 41 -3.55 -7.91 11.96
N GLY A 42 -3.26 -8.84 12.87
CA GLY A 42 -3.60 -10.26 12.72
C GLY A 42 -2.78 -11.00 11.65
N GLU A 43 -3.17 -12.24 11.38
CA GLU A 43 -2.52 -13.11 10.40
C GLU A 43 -2.89 -12.75 8.95
N PHE A 44 -2.01 -13.07 8.01
CA PHE A 44 -2.28 -12.89 6.58
C PHE A 44 -3.53 -13.67 6.17
N CYS A 45 -4.49 -13.01 5.51
CA CYS A 45 -5.67 -13.63 4.92
C CYS A 45 -5.66 -13.36 3.41
N GLY A 46 -5.70 -14.42 2.60
CA GLY A 46 -5.78 -14.29 1.14
C GLY A 46 -7.03 -13.55 0.69
N ASP A 47 -8.14 -13.68 1.42
CA ASP A 47 -9.44 -13.08 1.09
C ASP A 47 -9.44 -11.55 1.20
N ASP A 48 -8.47 -10.96 1.90
CA ASP A 48 -8.26 -9.50 1.93
C ASP A 48 -7.78 -8.97 0.58
N PHE A 49 -7.32 -9.86 -0.31
CA PHE A 49 -6.68 -9.52 -1.57
C PHE A 49 -7.38 -10.23 -2.73
N MET A 50 -7.61 -9.49 -3.80
CA MET A 50 -8.05 -10.11 -5.05
C MET A 50 -6.82 -10.67 -5.78
N LEU A 51 -6.33 -11.84 -5.34
CA LEU A 51 -5.27 -12.60 -6.03
C LEU A 51 -5.92 -13.44 -7.14
N GLY A 52 -5.99 -12.89 -8.36
CA GLY A 52 -6.52 -13.60 -9.53
C GLY A 52 -5.74 -13.30 -10.80
N THR A 53 -5.82 -14.19 -11.79
CA THR A 53 -5.26 -14.00 -13.14
C THR A 53 -6.27 -13.38 -14.09
N ILE A 54 -5.84 -12.49 -14.98
CA ILE A 54 -6.67 -11.98 -16.09
C ILE A 54 -6.76 -13.07 -17.16
N SER A 55 -7.93 -13.70 -17.31
CA SER A 55 -8.29 -14.52 -18.47
C SER A 55 -9.40 -13.81 -19.25
N GLY A 56 -9.04 -13.05 -20.28
CA GLY A 56 -9.97 -12.32 -21.15
C GLY A 56 -10.58 -11.02 -20.58
N GLU A 57 -11.44 -10.37 -21.39
CA GLU A 57 -11.95 -8.99 -21.18
C GLU A 57 -13.05 -8.84 -20.12
N THR A 58 -13.38 -9.86 -19.32
CA THR A 58 -14.53 -9.80 -18.39
C THR A 58 -14.12 -10.03 -16.94
N ILE A 59 -14.19 -8.97 -16.13
CA ILE A 59 -14.08 -9.01 -14.68
C ILE A 59 -15.50 -9.09 -14.11
N THR A 60 -15.87 -10.22 -13.52
CA THR A 60 -17.14 -10.31 -12.77
C THR A 60 -16.96 -9.60 -11.43
N ARG A 61 -17.52 -8.40 -11.33
CA ARG A 61 -17.55 -7.59 -10.10
C ARG A 61 -18.77 -7.98 -9.27
N GLU A 62 -18.56 -8.59 -8.12
CA GLU A 62 -19.53 -8.53 -7.02
C GLU A 62 -18.95 -7.62 -5.93
N PRO A 63 -19.51 -6.42 -5.69
CA PRO A 63 -19.02 -5.56 -4.63
C PRO A 63 -19.80 -5.80 -3.33
N LEU A 64 -19.10 -6.13 -2.25
CA LEU A 64 -19.35 -5.44 -0.98
C LEU A 64 -18.47 -4.19 -0.97
N GLY A 65 -18.92 -3.14 -1.70
CA GLY A 65 -18.51 -1.77 -1.39
C GLY A 65 -17.49 -1.05 -2.28
N SER A 66 -17.41 -1.30 -3.61
CA SER A 66 -16.62 -0.40 -4.47
C SER A 66 -17.49 0.30 -5.53
N PRO A 67 -17.87 1.58 -5.32
CA PRO A 67 -18.49 2.40 -6.35
C PRO A 67 -17.40 2.90 -7.31
N THR A 68 -17.25 2.24 -8.46
CA THR A 68 -16.55 2.84 -9.60
C THR A 68 -17.35 4.00 -10.15
N LYS A 69 -16.95 5.24 -9.82
CA LYS A 69 -17.14 6.43 -10.66
C LYS A 69 -16.00 7.42 -10.36
N SER A 70 -15.36 7.87 -11.43
CA SER A 70 -14.26 8.83 -11.48
C SER A 70 -14.53 10.13 -10.71
N VAL A 71 -14.16 10.20 -9.44
CA VAL A 71 -13.94 11.45 -8.68
C VAL A 71 -13.11 11.13 -7.42
N SER A 72 -11.85 11.53 -7.36
CA SER A 72 -11.14 11.99 -6.14
C SER A 72 -9.64 12.05 -6.38
N LEU A 73 -8.94 12.94 -5.67
CA LEU A 73 -7.48 13.07 -5.64
C LEU A 73 -6.73 11.76 -5.27
N TYR A 74 -7.45 10.68 -4.96
CA TYR A 74 -6.95 9.36 -4.57
C TYR A 74 -7.21 8.25 -5.59
N SER A 75 -7.83 8.53 -6.75
CA SER A 75 -8.16 7.47 -7.71
C SER A 75 -7.86 7.88 -9.14
N PRO A 76 -7.11 7.03 -9.84
CA PRO A 76 -7.80 6.16 -10.76
C PRO A 76 -7.57 4.71 -10.36
N THR A 77 -8.68 4.00 -10.12
CA THR A 77 -8.77 2.53 -10.16
C THR A 77 -7.64 1.81 -9.44
N TYR A 78 -7.90 1.50 -8.16
CA TYR A 78 -7.46 0.24 -7.57
C TYR A 78 -7.58 -0.85 -8.65
N TYR A 79 -6.44 -1.26 -9.19
CA TYR A 79 -6.36 -2.48 -9.97
C TYR A 79 -5.62 -3.49 -9.10
N PRO A 80 -6.34 -4.21 -8.21
CA PRO A 80 -5.87 -5.48 -7.68
C PRO A 80 -5.37 -6.43 -8.78
N MET A 81 -5.73 -6.16 -10.05
CA MET A 81 -5.38 -6.91 -11.25
C MET A 81 -3.87 -7.15 -11.47
N TYR A 82 -2.97 -6.49 -10.75
CA TYR A 82 -1.54 -6.72 -10.87
C TYR A 82 -0.87 -7.12 -9.55
N LEU A 83 -1.59 -7.42 -8.46
CA LEU A 83 -0.90 -7.84 -7.23
C LEU A 83 -0.10 -9.12 -7.45
N LEU A 84 -0.66 -10.08 -8.19
CA LEU A 84 0.01 -11.32 -8.59
C LEU A 84 1.30 -11.04 -9.40
N GLU A 85 1.18 -10.25 -10.47
CA GLU A 85 2.31 -9.89 -11.35
C GLU A 85 3.36 -9.06 -10.61
N ASN A 86 2.95 -8.08 -9.81
CA ASN A 86 3.85 -7.29 -9.00
C ASN A 86 4.57 -8.14 -7.95
N LEU A 87 3.91 -9.10 -7.31
CA LEU A 87 4.56 -10.03 -6.36
C LEU A 87 5.61 -10.89 -7.08
N ARG A 88 5.30 -11.38 -8.28
CA ARG A 88 6.24 -12.15 -9.11
C ARG A 88 7.45 -11.31 -9.49
N GLU A 89 7.22 -10.16 -10.13
CA GLU A 89 8.29 -9.28 -10.59
C GLU A 89 9.12 -8.70 -9.44
N PHE A 90 8.46 -8.34 -8.33
CA PHE A 90 9.15 -7.94 -7.10
C PHE A 90 10.13 -9.02 -6.66
N ARG A 91 9.68 -10.29 -6.59
CA ARG A 91 10.52 -11.39 -6.12
C ARG A 91 11.65 -11.70 -7.09
N GLU A 92 11.42 -11.62 -8.40
CA GLU A 92 12.47 -11.76 -9.42
C GLU A 92 13.54 -10.68 -9.31
N LYS A 93 13.14 -9.42 -9.07
CA LYS A 93 14.05 -8.27 -8.98
C LYS A 93 14.71 -8.14 -7.60
N PHE A 94 14.21 -8.85 -6.58
CA PHE A 94 14.65 -8.73 -5.18
C PHE A 94 16.15 -8.96 -4.97
N PRO A 95 16.81 -9.97 -5.56
CA PRO A 95 18.24 -10.22 -5.31
C PRO A 95 19.15 -9.04 -5.69
N GLU A 96 18.77 -8.29 -6.73
CA GLU A 96 19.58 -7.18 -7.25
C GLU A 96 19.13 -5.83 -6.69
N LYS A 97 17.81 -5.62 -6.59
CA LYS A 97 17.22 -4.31 -6.28
C LYS A 97 16.62 -4.24 -4.88
N ASN A 98 16.52 -5.36 -4.17
CA ASN A 98 15.84 -5.46 -2.88
C ASN A 98 14.43 -4.84 -3.00
N TYR A 99 13.99 -4.08 -2.00
CA TYR A 99 12.72 -3.34 -2.03
C TYR A 99 12.68 -2.13 -2.97
N ARG A 100 13.78 -1.78 -3.65
CA ARG A 100 13.87 -0.57 -4.46
C ARG A 100 13.32 -0.78 -5.87
N THR A 101 12.07 -1.23 -5.97
CA THR A 101 11.36 -1.29 -7.25
C THR A 101 9.95 -0.72 -7.17
N THR A 102 9.39 -0.36 -8.32
CA THR A 102 8.00 0.07 -8.46
C THR A 102 7.02 -1.05 -8.12
N GLU A 103 7.38 -2.29 -8.39
CA GLU A 103 6.53 -3.46 -8.07
C GLU A 103 6.47 -3.69 -6.57
N ALA A 104 7.62 -3.56 -5.88
CA ALA A 104 7.65 -3.56 -4.42
C ALA A 104 6.76 -2.45 -3.85
N LEU A 105 6.82 -1.24 -4.42
CA LEU A 105 6.00 -0.12 -3.99
C LEU A 105 4.51 -0.48 -4.03
N TYR A 106 4.04 -1.01 -5.16
CA TYR A 106 2.63 -1.38 -5.30
C TYR A 106 2.24 -2.55 -4.40
N VAL A 107 3.08 -3.59 -4.25
CA VAL A 107 2.84 -4.68 -3.28
C VAL A 107 2.65 -4.11 -1.87
N TYR A 108 3.54 -3.22 -1.43
CA TYR A 108 3.47 -2.66 -0.10
C TYR A 108 2.28 -1.72 0.08
N VAL A 109 1.88 -0.93 -0.92
CA VAL A 109 0.65 -0.14 -0.86
C VAL A 109 -0.57 -1.03 -0.62
N GLU A 110 -0.68 -2.14 -1.35
CA GLU A 110 -1.82 -3.07 -1.23
C GLU A 110 -1.85 -3.75 0.14
N LEU A 111 -0.74 -4.38 0.55
CA LEU A 111 -0.65 -5.08 1.82
C LEU A 111 -0.86 -4.12 3.01
N VAL A 112 -0.26 -2.94 2.97
CA VAL A 112 -0.34 -1.99 4.07
C VAL A 112 -1.69 -1.29 4.11
N ASN A 113 -2.37 -1.11 2.97
CA ASN A 113 -3.74 -0.60 2.99
C ASN A 113 -4.67 -1.58 3.71
N ALA A 114 -4.58 -2.88 3.41
CA ALA A 114 -5.33 -3.90 4.15
C ALA A 114 -4.97 -3.89 5.66
N ALA A 115 -3.69 -3.79 5.99
CA ALA A 115 -3.24 -3.65 7.38
C ALA A 115 -3.82 -2.39 8.07
N ALA A 116 -3.80 -1.24 7.39
CA ALA A 116 -4.33 0.02 7.90
C ALA A 116 -5.84 -0.05 8.13
N LEU A 117 -6.59 -0.70 7.23
CA LEU A 117 -8.02 -0.96 7.42
C LEU A 117 -8.27 -1.84 8.66
N ARG A 118 -7.46 -2.88 8.88
CA ARG A 118 -7.54 -3.72 10.10
C ARG A 118 -7.20 -2.96 11.38
N LEU A 119 -6.33 -1.95 11.29
CA LEU A 119 -6.06 -1.02 12.39
C LEU A 119 -7.17 0.03 12.58
N GLY A 120 -8.22 0.03 11.76
CA GLY A 120 -9.36 0.94 11.90
C GLY A 120 -9.17 2.31 11.22
N LEU A 121 -8.17 2.48 10.36
CA LEU A 121 -8.17 3.59 9.40
C LEU A 121 -9.19 3.33 8.29
N GLU A 122 -9.74 4.38 7.71
CA GLU A 122 -10.81 4.29 6.73
C GLU A 122 -10.52 5.13 5.47
N GLY A 123 -11.03 4.66 4.33
CA GLY A 123 -11.06 5.41 3.08
C GLY A 123 -9.70 5.95 2.65
N THR A 124 -9.63 7.26 2.39
CA THR A 124 -8.44 7.92 1.85
C THR A 124 -7.28 7.99 2.85
N LEU A 125 -7.56 7.98 4.16
CA LEU A 125 -6.51 8.01 5.18
C LEU A 125 -5.78 6.67 5.28
N ALA A 126 -6.49 5.55 5.15
CA ALA A 126 -5.85 4.23 5.06
C ALA A 126 -4.90 4.15 3.86
N MET A 127 -5.35 4.62 2.69
CA MET A 127 -4.54 4.68 1.46
C MET A 127 -3.34 5.64 1.59
N GLY A 128 -3.55 6.81 2.19
CA GLY A 128 -2.48 7.79 2.44
C GLY A 128 -1.40 7.21 3.34
N PHE A 129 -1.80 6.53 4.41
CA PHE A 129 -0.89 5.85 5.32
C PHE A 129 -0.11 4.74 4.61
N ALA A 130 -0.80 3.91 3.82
CA ALA A 130 -0.19 2.83 3.05
C ALA A 130 0.84 3.35 2.02
N SER A 131 0.48 4.43 1.30
CA SER A 131 1.37 5.07 0.32
C SER A 131 2.62 5.64 0.99
N GLY A 132 2.46 6.35 2.11
CA GLY A 132 3.58 6.88 2.88
C GLY A 132 4.50 5.78 3.44
N TYR A 133 3.91 4.71 3.99
CA TYR A 133 4.66 3.55 4.46
C TYR A 133 5.46 2.89 3.32
N ALA A 134 4.82 2.64 2.18
CA ALA A 134 5.44 2.02 1.03
C ALA A 134 6.60 2.87 0.49
N ASN A 135 6.42 4.20 0.46
CA ASN A 135 7.49 5.13 0.08
C ASN A 135 8.71 5.01 1.01
N VAL A 136 8.50 4.90 2.32
CA VAL A 136 9.58 4.73 3.30
C VAL A 136 10.32 3.41 3.10
N ARG A 137 9.60 2.33 2.78
CA ARG A 137 10.18 0.97 2.62
C ARG A 137 10.87 0.73 1.28
N THR A 138 10.41 1.37 0.23
CA THR A 138 10.89 1.07 -1.14
C THR A 138 11.77 2.17 -1.70
N GLY A 139 11.61 3.39 -1.19
CA GLY A 139 12.29 4.56 -1.71
C GLY A 139 11.78 5.10 -3.02
N TRP A 140 10.70 4.52 -3.51
CA TRP A 140 9.92 5.06 -4.61
C TRP A 140 8.86 5.99 -4.04
N ILE A 141 8.41 6.94 -4.85
CA ILE A 141 7.31 7.84 -4.51
C ILE A 141 6.11 7.39 -5.32
N VAL A 142 5.01 7.03 -4.66
CA VAL A 142 3.73 6.90 -5.36
C VAL A 142 3.24 8.30 -5.73
N GLU A 143 2.82 8.52 -6.98
CA GLU A 143 2.05 9.72 -7.38
C GLU A 143 0.59 9.67 -6.90
N LYS A 144 0.33 9.03 -5.75
CA LYS A 144 -1.00 8.86 -5.16
C LYS A 144 -0.97 9.30 -3.71
N GLY A 145 -2.08 9.88 -3.27
CA GLY A 145 -2.19 10.47 -1.94
C GLY A 145 -2.02 11.99 -1.96
N LEU A 146 -2.43 12.65 -0.88
CA LEU A 146 -2.27 14.09 -0.73
C LEU A 146 -0.83 14.44 -0.31
N ALA A 147 -0.36 15.60 -0.78
CA ALA A 147 1.01 16.05 -0.52
C ALA A 147 1.26 16.24 0.98
N GLU A 148 0.23 16.66 1.71
CA GLU A 148 0.23 16.90 3.15
C GLU A 148 0.41 15.59 3.93
N GLU A 149 -0.25 14.52 3.52
CA GLU A 149 -0.09 13.18 4.10
C GLU A 149 1.32 12.64 3.85
N SER A 150 1.81 12.80 2.61
CA SER A 150 3.17 12.40 2.24
C SER A 150 4.26 13.20 2.97
N ALA A 151 3.99 14.47 3.26
CA ALA A 151 4.92 15.34 3.97
C ALA A 151 5.22 14.82 5.38
N VAL A 152 4.23 14.27 6.09
CA VAL A 152 4.43 13.71 7.44
C VAL A 152 5.49 12.61 7.42
N PHE A 153 5.41 11.67 6.48
CA PHE A 153 6.41 10.60 6.33
C PHE A 153 7.76 11.17 5.93
N SER A 154 7.78 12.13 5.00
CA SER A 154 9.02 12.74 4.55
C SER A 154 9.74 13.48 5.68
N GLU A 155 9.00 14.23 6.48
CA GLU A 155 9.54 14.96 7.62
C GLU A 155 10.09 13.99 8.66
N MET A 156 9.34 12.94 8.99
CA MET A 156 9.75 12.04 10.06
C MET A 156 10.95 11.16 9.69
N PHE A 157 11.06 10.76 8.43
CA PHE A 157 12.11 9.81 7.99
C PHE A 157 13.29 10.46 7.27
N PHE A 158 13.12 11.63 6.64
CA PHE A 158 14.12 12.19 5.72
C PHE A 158 14.55 13.64 5.98
N SER A 159 13.93 14.40 6.90
CA SER A 159 14.21 15.85 7.10
C SER A 159 15.69 16.22 7.19
N ASP A 160 16.52 15.36 7.79
CA ASP A 160 17.90 15.67 8.12
C ASP A 160 18.90 14.61 7.63
N ARG A 161 18.48 13.72 6.72
CA ARG A 161 19.28 12.56 6.33
C ARG A 161 19.20 12.30 4.83
N PRO A 162 20.26 11.71 4.23
CA PRO A 162 20.12 11.09 2.92
C PRO A 162 18.95 10.13 2.97
N LYS A 163 18.11 10.14 1.93
CA LYS A 163 16.95 9.25 1.85
C LYS A 163 17.45 7.79 1.82
N LYS A 164 17.51 7.16 2.99
CA LYS A 164 17.76 5.74 3.16
C LYS A 164 16.41 5.03 3.11
N TYR A 165 16.35 3.91 2.42
CA TYR A 165 15.10 3.21 2.14
C TYR A 165 15.20 1.71 2.46
N ASP A 166 16.30 1.32 3.09
CA ASP A 166 16.64 -0.04 3.52
C ASP A 166 16.49 -0.17 5.04
N TRP A 167 15.52 0.56 5.62
CA TRP A 167 15.22 0.47 7.04
C TRP A 167 14.84 -0.96 7.40
N ASP A 168 15.47 -1.50 8.44
CA ASP A 168 15.13 -2.80 9.00
C ASP A 168 13.69 -2.77 9.57
N PHE A 169 12.94 -3.87 9.45
CA PHE A 169 11.59 -3.99 9.96
C PHE A 169 11.53 -4.07 11.49
N HIS A 170 12.60 -4.54 12.14
CA HIS A 170 12.71 -4.70 13.59
C HIS A 170 13.22 -3.45 14.31
N TRP A 171 13.71 -2.42 13.59
CA TRP A 171 14.26 -1.21 14.22
C TRP A 171 13.22 -0.45 15.03
N THR A 172 13.44 -0.40 16.35
CA THR A 172 12.51 0.20 17.30
C THR A 172 12.20 1.66 16.98
N SER A 173 13.19 2.47 16.57
CA SER A 173 12.97 3.87 16.21
C SER A 173 12.11 4.05 14.96
N VAL A 174 12.22 3.14 13.99
CA VAL A 174 11.37 3.14 12.79
C VAL A 174 9.93 2.78 13.16
N ARG A 175 9.75 1.78 14.03
CA ARG A 175 8.43 1.37 14.53
C ARG A 175 7.77 2.47 15.36
N GLN A 176 8.53 3.18 16.21
CA GLN A 176 8.03 4.31 16.99
C GLN A 176 7.50 5.42 16.08
N ARG A 177 8.26 5.76 15.04
CA ARG A 177 7.85 6.73 14.03
C ARG A 177 6.57 6.32 13.30
N PHE A 178 6.45 5.05 12.88
CA PHE A 178 5.19 4.58 12.30
C PHE A 178 4.02 4.69 13.28
N GLY A 179 4.24 4.39 14.57
CA GLY A 179 3.24 4.61 15.62
C GLY A 179 2.80 6.07 15.73
N GLU A 180 3.75 7.01 15.79
CA GLU A 180 3.47 8.45 15.86
C GLU A 180 2.68 8.96 14.65
N ILE A 181 3.04 8.51 13.44
CA ILE A 181 2.30 8.85 12.21
C ILE A 181 0.91 8.25 12.25
N TYR A 182 0.77 6.99 12.65
CA TYR A 182 -0.53 6.33 12.73
C TYR A 182 -1.49 7.05 13.69
N GLU A 183 -1.01 7.44 14.87
CA GLU A 183 -1.81 8.23 15.83
C GLU A 183 -2.28 9.57 15.23
N LYS A 184 -1.42 10.22 14.43
CA LYS A 184 -1.79 11.44 13.70
C LYS A 184 -2.92 11.18 12.70
N PHE A 185 -2.82 10.10 11.93
CA PHE A 185 -3.86 9.71 10.97
C PHE A 185 -5.18 9.35 11.66
N ILE A 186 -5.15 8.67 12.82
CA ILE A 186 -6.33 8.39 13.63
C ILE A 186 -6.94 9.69 14.18
N ALA A 187 -6.13 10.64 14.64
CA ALA A 187 -6.60 11.94 15.10
C ALA A 187 -7.30 12.72 13.97
N TRP A 188 -6.72 12.71 12.77
CA TRP A 188 -7.32 13.27 11.57
C TRP A 188 -8.65 12.60 11.20
N GLN A 189 -8.72 11.28 11.26
CA GLN A 189 -9.96 10.54 11.00
C GLN A 189 -11.07 10.90 12.00
N ARG A 190 -10.73 10.99 13.28
CA ARG A 190 -11.70 11.34 14.34
C ARG A 190 -12.13 12.81 14.29
N SER A 191 -11.34 13.67 13.67
CA SER A 191 -11.62 15.11 13.57
C SER A 191 -11.30 15.64 12.17
N PRO A 192 -12.27 15.65 11.26
CA PRO A 192 -12.11 16.28 9.94
C PRO A 192 -11.72 17.77 10.02
N ALA A 193 -12.11 18.47 11.10
CA ALA A 193 -11.70 19.84 11.34
C ALA A 193 -10.18 19.94 11.61
N LEU A 194 -9.63 19.03 12.41
CA LEU A 194 -8.18 18.95 12.66
C LEU A 194 -7.42 18.64 11.37
N TYR A 195 -7.93 17.70 10.58
CA TYR A 195 -7.36 17.41 9.27
C TYR A 195 -7.31 18.66 8.40
N LEU A 196 -8.42 19.40 8.27
CA LEU A 196 -8.47 20.64 7.49
C LEU A 196 -7.58 21.75 8.05
N GLU A 197 -7.38 21.82 9.37
CA GLU A 197 -6.49 22.80 10.00
C GLU A 197 -5.02 22.50 9.67
N GLU A 198 -4.61 21.24 9.80
CA GLU A 198 -3.22 20.82 9.61
C GLU A 198 -2.84 20.60 8.14
N SER A 199 -3.82 20.25 7.28
CA SER A 199 -3.62 20.09 5.84
C SER A 199 -3.78 21.39 5.05
N LYS A 200 -4.24 22.48 5.66
CA LYS A 200 -4.26 23.79 4.98
C LYS A 200 -2.84 24.24 4.70
N SER A 201 -2.42 24.03 3.46
CA SER A 201 -1.21 24.62 2.90
C SER A 201 -1.12 26.10 3.28
N ARG A 202 -0.05 26.47 4.00
CA ARG A 202 0.32 27.87 4.26
C ARG A 202 0.80 28.58 2.97
N ALA A 203 0.73 27.94 1.82
CA ALA A 203 1.09 28.56 0.55
C ALA A 203 -0.02 29.49 0.09
N THR A 204 0.16 30.78 0.34
CA THR A 204 -0.59 31.84 -0.35
C THR A 204 -0.26 31.75 -1.84
N VAL A 205 -1.17 31.19 -2.65
CA VAL A 205 -1.07 31.25 -4.11
C VAL A 205 -1.13 32.73 -4.49
N LYS A 206 0.01 33.31 -4.85
CA LYS A 206 0.03 34.60 -5.54
C LYS A 206 -0.43 34.32 -6.98
N PRO A 207 -1.57 34.87 -7.44
CA PRO A 207 -1.92 34.76 -8.84
C PRO A 207 -0.82 35.39 -9.68
N PHE A 208 -0.28 34.63 -10.64
CA PHE A 208 0.47 35.20 -11.73
C PHE A 208 -0.53 35.97 -12.60
N ILE A 209 -0.47 37.30 -12.54
CA ILE A 209 -1.10 38.14 -13.56
C ILE A 209 -0.19 38.00 -14.78
N VAL A 210 -0.69 37.33 -15.82
CA VAL A 210 -0.07 37.27 -17.16
C VAL A 210 -0.36 38.56 -17.90
#